data_AF-A0A5Y3MXM0-F1
#
_entry.id   AF-A0A5Y3MXM0-F1
#
_cell.length_a   1.000
_cell.length_b   1.000
_cell.length_c   1.000
_cell.angle_alpha   90.00
_cell.angle_beta   90.00
_cell.angle_gamma   90.00
#
_symmetry.space_group_name_H-M   'P 1'
#
loop_
_entity.id
_entity.type
_entity.pdbx_description
1 polymer ?
#
loop_
_entity_poly.entity_id
_entity_poly.type
_entity_poly.pdbx_seq_one_letter_code
_entity_poly.pdbx_strand_id
1 'polypeptide(L)'
;MNKLNALSGQGLTQPEIGQAAISAPTMSSLEMVDYINANRKAKAEAEGLSFPCKKYRKLSHKNFMPKVLRVLGEIQSAKFLADYIDDKGRTQPCHNFPKREACLMAMSYDYELQAQIFDYMTELERNINGDLVYTIQQMENIVSIARKASDEDSSDAGRRLRQRQDDLPLLDKAEKLVKDFRQFSFELIGGGKVEVSE
;
A
#
# COMPACT_ATOMS: atom_id res chain seq x y z
N MET A 1 -0.58 -40.09 47.89
CA MET A 1 -0.33 -38.75 48.45
C MET A 1 1.17 -38.52 48.53
N ASN A 2 1.59 -37.29 48.18
CA ASN A 2 2.93 -36.66 48.30
C ASN A 2 3.97 -37.06 47.25
N LYS A 3 4.10 -36.29 46.17
CA LYS A 3 4.82 -35.00 45.96
C LYS A 3 6.33 -35.20 45.76
N LEU A 4 6.77 -35.12 44.50
CA LEU A 4 8.14 -34.79 44.10
C LEU A 4 8.12 -33.67 43.05
N ASN A 5 9.05 -32.75 43.24
CA ASN A 5 9.16 -31.42 42.64
C ASN A 5 9.50 -31.45 41.15
N ALA A 6 8.98 -30.48 40.40
CA ALA A 6 9.57 -30.02 39.16
C ALA A 6 9.65 -28.49 39.19
N LEU A 7 10.87 -27.98 39.02
CA LEU A 7 11.30 -26.60 38.97
C LEU A 7 10.33 -25.71 38.16
N SER A 8 9.86 -24.63 38.79
CA SER A 8 9.29 -23.48 38.09
C SER A 8 10.39 -22.75 37.34
N GLY A 9 10.50 -23.02 36.04
CA GLY A 9 11.20 -22.16 35.10
C GLY A 9 10.44 -20.85 34.96
N GLN A 10 11.12 -19.74 35.23
CA GLN A 10 10.65 -18.39 34.97
C GLN A 10 10.42 -18.23 33.46
N GLY A 11 9.15 -18.27 33.05
CA GLY A 11 8.74 -17.87 31.71
C GLY A 11 8.86 -16.36 31.60
N LEU A 12 9.92 -15.91 30.93
CA LEU A 12 10.09 -14.56 30.42
C LEU A 12 8.78 -14.12 29.75
N THR A 13 8.19 -13.05 30.26
CA THR A 13 7.09 -12.32 29.62
C THR A 13 7.55 -11.93 28.22
N GLN A 14 7.07 -12.64 27.20
CA GLN A 14 7.20 -12.16 25.84
C GLN A 14 6.40 -10.86 25.74
N PRO A 15 6.99 -9.76 25.23
CA PRO A 15 6.21 -8.59 24.89
C PRO A 15 5.22 -9.00 23.81
N GLU A 16 3.96 -8.63 23.98
CA GLU A 16 2.95 -8.73 22.92
C GLU A 16 3.47 -7.94 21.72
N ILE A 17 4.06 -8.66 20.75
CA ILE A 17 4.31 -8.12 19.42
C ILE A 17 2.92 -7.96 18.83
N GLY A 18 2.44 -6.73 18.92
CA GLY A 18 1.16 -6.30 18.39
C GLY A 18 0.98 -6.78 16.97
N GLN A 19 -0.25 -7.19 16.70
CA GLN A 19 -0.84 -7.40 15.39
C GLN A 19 -0.17 -6.48 14.35
N ALA A 20 0.66 -7.07 13.48
CA ALA A 20 1.03 -6.42 12.23
C ALA A 20 -0.20 -6.49 11.32
N ALA A 21 -1.18 -5.62 11.62
CA ALA A 21 -2.17 -5.22 10.64
C ALA A 21 -1.39 -4.77 9.40
N ILE A 22 -1.80 -5.24 8.24
CA ILE A 22 -1.21 -4.88 6.95
C ILE A 22 -1.36 -3.36 6.83
N SER A 23 -0.34 -2.63 7.25
CA SER A 23 -0.38 -1.18 7.29
C SER A 23 -0.20 -0.74 5.86
N ALA A 24 -1.22 -0.13 5.28
CA ALA A 24 -1.09 0.51 3.97
C ALA A 24 0.17 1.39 3.98
N PRO A 25 1.03 1.34 2.95
CA PRO A 25 2.26 2.11 2.94
C PRO A 25 1.95 3.57 3.21
N THR A 26 2.69 4.13 4.17
CA THR A 26 2.64 5.54 4.50
C THR A 26 3.99 6.18 4.25
N MET A 27 3.98 7.43 3.82
CA MET A 27 5.18 8.27 3.75
C MET A 27 5.16 9.29 4.90
N SER A 28 6.25 9.37 5.64
CA SER A 28 6.37 10.34 6.73
C SER A 28 6.52 11.76 6.19
N SER A 29 6.03 12.75 6.94
CA SER A 29 6.28 14.17 6.70
C SER A 29 7.76 14.55 6.64
N LEU A 30 8.65 13.79 7.29
CA LEU A 30 10.09 13.99 7.19
C LEU A 30 10.62 13.54 5.83
N GLU A 31 10.29 12.31 5.43
CA GLU A 31 10.62 11.77 4.12
C GLU A 31 10.11 12.68 3.01
N MET A 32 8.86 13.16 3.12
CA MET A 32 8.26 14.09 2.19
C MET A 32 9.09 15.37 2.03
N VAL A 33 9.60 15.94 3.12
CA VAL A 33 10.45 17.14 3.09
C VAL A 33 11.78 16.86 2.39
N ASP A 34 12.34 15.67 2.60
CA ASP A 34 13.58 15.25 1.95
C ASP A 34 13.39 15.08 0.43
N TYR A 35 12.30 14.43 0.00
CA TYR A 35 11.94 14.32 -1.42
C TYR A 35 11.74 15.70 -2.06
N ILE A 36 11.02 16.61 -1.40
CA ILE A 36 10.83 17.98 -1.90
C ILE A 36 12.17 18.70 -2.04
N ASN A 37 13.05 18.58 -1.04
CA ASN A 37 14.37 19.21 -1.08
C ASN A 37 15.28 18.61 -2.14
N ALA A 38 15.24 17.28 -2.33
CA ALA A 38 15.98 16.60 -3.40
C ALA A 38 15.52 17.05 -4.78
N ASN A 39 14.20 17.16 -5.01
CA ASN A 39 13.65 17.67 -6.25
C ASN A 39 14.06 19.12 -6.52
N ARG A 40 13.99 19.99 -5.49
CA ARG A 40 14.46 21.39 -5.58
C ARG A 40 15.96 21.49 -5.88
N LYS A 41 16.77 20.61 -5.29
CA LYS A 41 18.20 20.55 -5.55
C LYS A 41 18.47 20.14 -7.00
N ALA A 42 17.81 19.08 -7.49
CA ALA A 42 17.94 18.63 -8.88
C ALA A 42 17.55 19.72 -9.89
N LYS A 43 16.47 20.47 -9.62
CA LYS A 43 16.06 21.61 -10.46
C LYS A 43 17.06 22.77 -10.42
N ALA A 44 17.63 23.07 -9.26
CA ALA A 44 18.68 24.08 -9.16
C ALA A 44 19.92 23.69 -9.97
N GLU A 45 20.39 22.45 -9.83
CA GLU A 45 21.55 21.93 -10.56
C GLU A 45 21.33 21.88 -12.07
N ALA A 46 20.13 21.49 -12.52
CA ALA A 46 19.74 21.52 -13.93
C ALA A 46 19.76 22.93 -14.54
N GLU A 47 19.53 23.96 -13.72
CA GLU A 47 19.62 25.37 -14.12
C GLU A 47 21.02 25.97 -13.89
N GLY A 48 22.00 25.18 -13.46
CA GLY A 48 23.36 25.65 -13.15
C GLY A 48 23.46 26.50 -11.89
N LEU A 49 22.45 26.45 -11.01
CA LEU A 49 22.40 27.18 -9.74
C LEU A 49 22.85 26.28 -8.58
N SER A 50 23.45 26.88 -7.55
CA SER A 50 23.74 26.16 -6.30
C SER A 50 22.48 26.03 -5.43
N PHE A 51 22.35 24.93 -4.70
CA PHE A 51 21.28 24.74 -3.72
C PHE A 51 21.85 24.87 -2.29
N PRO A 52 21.21 25.64 -1.39
CA PRO A 52 19.97 26.40 -1.56
C PRO A 52 20.18 27.80 -2.18
N CYS A 53 19.24 28.24 -3.02
CA CYS A 53 19.26 29.59 -3.62
C CYS A 53 17.93 30.34 -3.45
N LYS A 54 17.86 31.59 -3.94
CA LYS A 54 16.66 32.43 -3.84
C LYS A 54 15.44 31.80 -4.52
N LYS A 55 15.65 31.10 -5.64
CA LYS A 55 14.62 30.37 -6.40
C LYS A 55 14.24 29.05 -5.72
N TYR A 56 15.24 28.26 -5.30
CA TYR A 56 15.05 26.96 -4.65
C TYR A 56 15.53 26.99 -3.20
N ARG A 57 14.64 27.42 -2.29
CA ARG A 57 14.94 27.45 -0.85
C ARG A 57 14.80 26.06 -0.24
N LYS A 58 15.67 25.74 0.72
CA LYS A 58 15.53 24.54 1.56
C LYS A 58 14.24 24.62 2.38
N LEU A 59 13.39 23.61 2.26
CA LEU A 59 12.20 23.42 3.08
C LEU A 59 12.62 22.79 4.41
N SER A 60 12.13 23.33 5.52
CA SER A 60 12.25 22.71 6.83
C SER A 60 10.94 22.04 7.22
N HIS A 61 11.02 20.98 8.03
CA HIS A 61 9.84 20.28 8.56
C HIS A 61 8.89 21.23 9.31
N LYS A 62 9.43 22.15 10.11
CA LYS A 62 8.66 23.21 10.77
C LYS A 62 7.80 24.04 9.81
N ASN A 63 8.30 24.34 8.61
CA ASN A 63 7.55 25.10 7.60
C ASN A 63 6.58 24.23 6.79
N PHE A 64 6.82 22.91 6.76
CA PHE A 64 5.95 21.95 6.11
C PHE A 64 4.69 21.69 6.96
N MET A 65 4.79 21.59 8.29
CA MET A 65 3.64 21.28 9.16
C MET A 65 2.45 22.25 9.00
N PRO A 66 2.61 23.59 8.98
CA PRO A 66 1.50 24.50 8.71
C PRO A 66 0.88 24.34 7.31
N LYS A 67 1.68 23.91 6.33
CA LYS A 67 1.21 23.65 4.96
C LYS A 67 0.30 22.41 4.92
N VAL A 68 0.60 21.39 5.72
CA VAL A 68 -0.25 20.18 5.85
C VAL A 68 -1.67 20.56 6.25
N LEU A 69 -1.81 21.40 7.28
CA LEU A 69 -3.11 21.89 7.74
C LEU A 69 -3.87 22.65 6.64
N ARG A 70 -3.15 23.47 5.85
CA ARG A 70 -3.74 24.24 4.76
C ARG A 70 -4.17 23.39 3.56
N VAL A 71 -3.41 22.33 3.23
CA VAL A 71 -3.67 21.49 2.05
C VAL A 71 -4.71 20.41 2.34
N LEU A 72 -4.60 19.73 3.49
CA LEU A 72 -5.50 18.62 3.85
C LEU A 72 -6.70 19.09 4.69
N GLY A 73 -6.60 20.24 5.36
CA GLY A 73 -7.56 20.70 6.35
C GLY A 73 -7.26 20.16 7.75
N GLU A 74 -7.66 20.89 8.79
CA GLU A 74 -7.37 20.57 10.20
C GLU A 74 -7.95 19.21 10.62
N ILE A 75 -9.17 18.89 10.19
CA ILE A 75 -9.85 17.64 10.57
C ILE A 75 -9.20 16.42 9.92
N GLN A 76 -8.79 16.52 8.65
CA GLN A 76 -8.20 15.37 7.95
C GLN A 76 -6.75 15.17 8.35
N SER A 77 -5.97 16.25 8.48
CA SER A 77 -4.57 16.17 8.91
C SER A 77 -4.43 15.51 10.29
N ALA A 78 -5.35 15.76 11.22
CA ALA A 78 -5.37 15.14 12.54
C ALA A 78 -5.44 13.59 12.49
N LYS A 79 -6.04 13.00 11.44
CA LYS A 79 -6.13 11.54 11.28
C LYS A 79 -4.79 10.88 10.96
N PHE A 80 -3.85 11.66 10.47
CA PHE A 80 -2.55 11.20 10.01
C PHE A 80 -1.43 11.62 10.96
N LEU A 81 -1.76 12.21 12.11
CA LEU A 81 -0.78 12.57 13.12
C LEU A 81 -0.07 11.32 13.63
N ALA A 82 1.25 11.43 13.72
CA ALA A 82 2.14 10.43 14.26
C ALA A 82 3.24 11.12 15.04
N ASP A 83 4.05 10.35 15.76
CA ASP A 83 5.23 10.84 16.45
C ASP A 83 6.48 10.14 15.91
N TYR A 84 7.60 10.85 15.90
CA TYR A 84 8.92 10.28 15.65
C TYR A 84 9.87 10.59 16.80
N ILE A 85 10.90 9.76 16.96
CA ILE A 85 11.97 9.96 17.92
C ILE A 85 13.14 10.60 17.18
N ASP A 86 13.50 11.81 17.57
CA ASP A 86 14.68 12.52 17.07
C ASP A 86 15.98 11.85 17.55
N ASP A 87 17.12 12.16 16.92
CA ASP A 87 18.46 11.64 17.27
C ASP A 87 18.82 11.91 18.75
N LYS A 88 18.15 12.88 19.37
CA LYS A 88 18.30 13.28 20.78
C LYS A 88 17.37 12.53 21.73
N GLY A 89 16.66 11.50 21.26
CA GLY A 89 15.70 10.71 22.03
C GLY A 89 14.42 11.47 22.40
N ARG A 90 14.08 12.53 21.68
CA ARG A 90 12.89 13.35 21.95
C ARG A 90 11.78 12.97 21.00
N THR A 91 10.58 12.75 21.55
CA THR A 91 9.37 12.57 20.75
C THR A 91 8.95 13.89 20.13
N GLN A 92 8.75 13.91 18.82
CA GLN A 92 8.35 15.08 18.05
C GLN A 92 7.17 14.73 17.13
N PRO A 93 6.21 15.65 16.95
CA PRO A 93 5.05 15.38 16.12
C PRO A 93 5.43 15.36 14.64
N CYS A 94 4.89 14.39 13.91
CA CYS A 94 4.97 14.25 12.46
C CYS A 94 3.60 13.83 11.90
N HIS A 95 3.57 13.56 10.60
CA HIS A 95 2.41 12.94 9.96
C HIS A 95 2.88 11.75 9.13
N ASN A 96 2.04 10.70 9.07
CA ASN A 96 2.22 9.56 8.18
C ASN A 96 1.10 9.57 7.13
N PHE A 97 1.45 9.96 5.90
CA PHE A 97 0.48 10.16 4.84
C PHE A 97 0.24 8.87 4.07
N PRO A 98 -1.02 8.45 3.86
CA PRO A 98 -1.35 7.49 2.83
C PRO A 98 -0.99 8.04 1.45
N LYS A 99 -0.91 7.16 0.46
CA LYS A 99 -0.57 7.50 -0.93
C LYS A 99 -1.31 8.73 -1.47
N ARG A 100 -2.62 8.82 -1.27
CA ARG A 100 -3.44 9.94 -1.77
C ARG A 100 -3.02 11.26 -1.16
N GLU A 101 -2.87 11.32 0.15
CA GLU A 101 -2.51 12.54 0.88
C GLU A 101 -1.06 12.94 0.61
N ALA A 102 -0.15 11.97 0.48
CA ALA A 102 1.23 12.22 0.04
C ALA A 102 1.24 12.87 -1.35
N CYS A 103 0.43 12.35 -2.28
CA CYS A 103 0.28 12.93 -3.62
C CYS A 103 -0.29 14.35 -3.57
N LEU A 104 -1.32 14.62 -2.75
CA LEU A 104 -1.87 15.97 -2.56
C LEU A 104 -0.82 16.94 -2.00
N MET A 105 0.00 16.48 -1.05
CA MET A 105 1.11 17.26 -0.54
C MET A 105 2.13 17.56 -1.64
N ALA A 106 2.52 16.58 -2.46
CA ALA A 106 3.45 16.78 -3.57
C ALA A 106 2.92 17.75 -4.61
N MET A 107 1.66 17.59 -5.02
CA MET A 107 0.98 18.47 -5.98
C MET A 107 1.02 19.94 -5.54
N SER A 108 0.99 20.19 -4.23
CA SER A 108 1.08 21.55 -3.67
C SER A 108 2.46 22.22 -3.82
N TYR A 109 3.47 21.46 -4.26
CA TYR A 109 4.83 21.89 -4.53
C TYR A 109 5.22 21.74 -6.00
N ASP A 110 4.97 20.58 -6.62
CA ASP A 110 5.35 20.28 -8.00
C ASP A 110 4.59 19.08 -8.58
N TYR A 111 4.23 19.14 -9.87
CA TYR A 111 3.55 18.06 -10.58
C TYR A 111 4.47 16.89 -10.92
N GLU A 112 5.75 17.16 -11.21
CA GLU A 112 6.71 16.08 -11.50
C GLU A 112 7.03 15.30 -10.22
N LEU A 113 7.11 15.99 -9.08
CA LEU A 113 7.28 15.36 -7.78
C LEU A 113 6.07 14.48 -7.44
N GLN A 114 4.86 14.92 -7.79
CA GLN A 114 3.64 14.13 -7.58
C GLN A 114 3.71 12.80 -8.33
N ALA A 115 4.14 12.80 -9.60
CA ALA A 115 4.29 11.58 -10.36
C ALA A 115 5.31 10.61 -9.71
N GLN A 116 6.47 11.12 -9.31
CA GLN A 116 7.51 10.33 -8.65
C GLN A 116 7.03 9.70 -7.34
N ILE A 117 6.34 10.48 -6.49
CA ILE A 117 5.80 9.95 -5.23
C ILE A 117 4.68 8.96 -5.48
N PHE A 118 3.83 9.19 -6.47
CA PHE A 118 2.79 8.24 -6.84
C PHE A 118 3.39 6.90 -7.28
N ASP A 119 4.40 6.91 -8.14
CA ASP A 119 5.07 5.69 -8.61
C ASP A 119 5.74 4.95 -7.45
N TYR A 120 6.52 5.67 -6.62
CA TYR A 120 7.16 5.12 -5.42
C TYR A 120 6.15 4.47 -4.45
N MET A 121 5.05 5.17 -4.14
CA MET A 121 4.02 4.63 -3.25
C MET A 121 3.27 3.45 -3.88
N THR A 122 3.10 3.44 -5.20
CA THR A 122 2.50 2.30 -5.92
C THR A 122 3.42 1.08 -5.85
N GLU A 123 4.73 1.27 -5.99
CA GLU A 123 5.70 0.19 -5.84
C GLU A 123 5.73 -0.35 -4.41
N LEU A 124 5.69 0.51 -3.40
CA LEU A 124 5.57 0.09 -2.01
C LEU A 124 4.26 -0.68 -1.75
N GLU A 125 3.14 -0.24 -2.31
CA GLU A 125 1.85 -0.95 -2.21
C GLU A 125 1.96 -2.35 -2.81
N ARG A 126 2.62 -2.49 -3.97
CA ARG A 126 2.87 -3.79 -4.61
C ARG A 126 3.77 -4.67 -3.75
N ASN A 127 4.81 -4.08 -3.15
CA ASN A 127 5.75 -4.83 -2.30
C ASN A 127 5.10 -5.29 -0.99
N ILE A 128 4.26 -4.46 -0.36
CA ILE A 128 3.61 -4.76 0.94
C ILE A 128 2.41 -5.68 0.78
N ASN A 129 1.52 -5.40 -0.17
CA ASN A 129 0.38 -6.28 -0.45
C ASN A 129 0.80 -7.53 -1.23
N GLY A 130 2.08 -7.60 -1.58
CA GLY A 130 2.71 -8.65 -2.34
C GLY A 130 2.21 -8.68 -3.79
N ASP A 131 3.11 -9.07 -4.68
CA ASP A 131 2.76 -9.61 -6.00
C ASP A 131 1.55 -10.56 -5.95
N LEU A 132 1.29 -11.21 -4.80
CA LEU A 132 0.16 -12.12 -4.56
C LEU A 132 -1.22 -11.49 -4.78
N VAL A 133 -1.59 -10.39 -4.10
CA VAL A 133 -2.95 -9.82 -4.24
C VAL A 133 -3.16 -9.28 -5.66
N TYR A 134 -2.14 -8.64 -6.22
CA TYR A 134 -2.16 -8.17 -7.60
C TYR A 134 -2.28 -9.35 -8.59
N THR A 135 -1.51 -10.42 -8.39
CA THR A 135 -1.53 -11.62 -9.24
C THR A 135 -2.89 -12.33 -9.18
N ILE A 136 -3.51 -12.43 -8.01
CA ILE A 136 -4.86 -12.99 -7.85
C ILE A 136 -5.86 -12.14 -8.65
N GLN A 137 -5.77 -10.82 -8.57
CA GLN A 137 -6.64 -9.93 -9.35
C GLN A 137 -6.41 -10.08 -10.86
N GLN A 138 -5.16 -10.26 -11.30
CA GLN A 138 -4.84 -10.54 -12.71
C GLN A 138 -5.43 -11.89 -13.15
N MET A 139 -5.33 -12.93 -12.32
CA MET A 139 -5.90 -14.25 -12.59
C MET A 139 -7.44 -14.18 -12.72
N GLU A 140 -8.12 -13.48 -11.82
CA GLU A 140 -9.57 -13.25 -11.90
C GLU A 140 -9.96 -12.52 -13.20
N ASN A 141 -9.20 -11.48 -13.56
CA ASN A 141 -9.42 -10.76 -14.81
C ASN A 141 -9.25 -11.68 -16.03
N ILE A 142 -8.18 -12.49 -16.08
CA ILE A 142 -7.95 -13.44 -17.18
C ILE A 142 -9.10 -14.42 -17.32
N VAL A 143 -9.56 -15.02 -16.21
CA VAL A 143 -10.71 -15.95 -16.23
C VAL A 143 -11.98 -15.25 -16.70
N SER A 144 -12.22 -14.02 -16.25
CA SER A 144 -13.39 -13.22 -16.67
C SER A 144 -13.35 -12.86 -18.16
N ILE A 145 -12.16 -12.54 -18.70
CA ILE A 145 -11.95 -12.22 -20.11
C ILE A 145 -12.14 -13.48 -20.96
N ALA A 146 -11.57 -14.62 -20.53
CA ALA A 146 -11.73 -15.89 -21.22
C ALA A 146 -13.21 -16.33 -21.26
N ARG A 147 -13.96 -16.09 -20.17
CA ARG A 147 -15.40 -16.35 -20.13
C ARG A 147 -16.15 -15.48 -21.13
N LYS A 148 -15.87 -14.17 -21.14
CA LYS A 148 -16.45 -13.24 -22.12
C LYS A 148 -16.10 -13.62 -23.55
N ALA A 149 -14.87 -14.05 -23.83
CA ALA A 149 -14.44 -14.48 -25.16
C ALA A 149 -15.11 -15.78 -25.62
N SER A 150 -15.35 -16.74 -24.71
CA SER A 150 -16.17 -17.93 -24.99
C SER A 150 -17.65 -17.56 -25.17
N ASP A 151 -18.08 -16.47 -24.51
CA ASP A 151 -19.42 -15.90 -24.64
C ASP A 151 -19.61 -14.98 -25.87
N GLU A 152 -18.53 -14.52 -26.49
CA GLU A 152 -18.56 -13.64 -27.67
C GLU A 152 -19.04 -14.37 -28.93
N ASP A 153 -19.69 -13.61 -29.81
CA ASP A 153 -20.61 -14.14 -30.80
C ASP A 153 -19.91 -14.60 -32.10
N SER A 154 -19.78 -15.91 -32.30
CA SER A 154 -19.49 -16.46 -33.63
C SER A 154 -20.78 -16.53 -34.45
N SER A 155 -20.72 -16.13 -35.72
CA SER A 155 -21.89 -16.11 -36.64
C SER A 155 -22.53 -17.48 -36.87
N ASP A 156 -21.90 -18.58 -36.42
CA ASP A 156 -22.42 -19.95 -36.46
C ASP A 156 -22.85 -20.42 -35.06
N ALA A 157 -24.16 -20.55 -34.85
CA ALA A 157 -24.76 -20.97 -33.58
C ALA A 157 -24.37 -22.41 -33.17
N GLY A 158 -24.10 -23.30 -34.13
CA GLY A 158 -23.74 -24.69 -33.86
C GLY A 158 -22.31 -24.85 -33.35
N ARG A 159 -21.37 -24.12 -33.96
CA ARG A 159 -19.98 -24.01 -33.48
C ARG A 159 -19.91 -23.36 -32.09
N ARG A 160 -20.71 -22.31 -31.86
CA ARG A 160 -20.86 -21.65 -30.54
C ARG A 160 -21.19 -22.61 -29.42
N LEU A 161 -22.21 -23.46 -29.63
CA LEU A 161 -22.70 -24.33 -28.58
C LEU A 161 -21.63 -25.37 -28.17
N ARG A 162 -20.93 -25.94 -29.15
CA ARG A 162 -19.85 -26.90 -28.90
C ARG A 162 -18.68 -26.25 -28.18
N GLN A 163 -18.23 -25.09 -28.66
CA GLN A 163 -17.13 -24.36 -28.05
C GLN A 163 -17.42 -23.99 -26.60
N ARG A 164 -18.64 -23.50 -26.29
CA ARG A 164 -19.05 -23.24 -24.90
C ARG A 164 -19.08 -24.50 -24.06
N GLN A 165 -19.61 -25.60 -24.61
CA GLN A 165 -19.72 -26.86 -23.88
C GLN A 165 -18.35 -27.48 -23.55
N ASP A 166 -17.37 -27.28 -24.43
CA ASP A 166 -15.99 -27.73 -24.25
C ASP A 166 -15.20 -26.80 -23.29
N ASP A 167 -15.39 -25.48 -23.38
CA ASP A 167 -14.67 -24.49 -22.58
C ASP A 167 -15.20 -24.38 -21.14
N LEU A 168 -16.52 -24.54 -20.94
CA LEU A 168 -17.21 -24.41 -19.65
C LEU A 168 -16.55 -25.21 -18.50
N PRO A 169 -16.28 -26.52 -18.63
CA PRO A 169 -15.66 -27.29 -17.55
C PRO A 169 -14.23 -26.87 -17.22
N LEU A 170 -13.51 -26.28 -18.18
CA LEU A 170 -12.16 -25.76 -17.96
C LEU A 170 -12.21 -24.40 -17.24
N LEU A 171 -13.11 -23.51 -17.66
CA LEU A 171 -13.31 -22.19 -17.06
C LEU A 171 -13.83 -22.30 -15.62
N ASP A 172 -14.77 -23.20 -15.34
CA ASP A 172 -15.30 -23.40 -13.99
C ASP A 172 -14.22 -23.93 -13.03
N LYS A 173 -13.33 -24.81 -13.51
CA LYS A 173 -12.16 -25.27 -12.74
C LYS A 173 -11.17 -24.14 -12.47
N ALA A 174 -10.90 -23.31 -13.47
CA ALA A 174 -10.01 -22.16 -13.33
C ALA A 174 -10.56 -21.14 -12.33
N GLU A 175 -11.85 -20.83 -12.39
CA GLU A 175 -12.51 -19.92 -11.43
C GLU A 175 -12.46 -20.47 -10.01
N LYS A 176 -12.74 -21.76 -9.83
CA LYS A 176 -12.65 -22.41 -8.52
C LYS A 176 -11.23 -22.35 -7.96
N LEU A 177 -10.22 -22.64 -8.78
CA LEU A 177 -8.82 -22.58 -8.36
C LEU A 177 -8.40 -21.17 -7.92
N VAL A 178 -8.82 -20.14 -8.65
CA VAL A 178 -8.53 -18.74 -8.30
C VAL A 178 -9.23 -18.34 -7.00
N LYS A 179 -10.48 -18.77 -6.78
CA LYS A 179 -11.20 -18.57 -5.51
C LYS A 179 -10.51 -19.25 -4.33
N ASP A 180 -10.07 -20.49 -4.50
CA ASP A 180 -9.36 -21.25 -3.47
C ASP A 180 -8.01 -20.57 -3.13
N PHE A 181 -7.29 -20.10 -4.15
CA PHE A 181 -6.02 -19.38 -3.98
C PHE A 181 -6.20 -18.03 -3.26
N ARG A 182 -7.28 -17.32 -3.56
CA ARG A 182 -7.69 -16.09 -2.88
C ARG A 182 -7.97 -16.35 -1.41
N GLN A 183 -8.74 -17.39 -1.10
CA GLN A 183 -9.07 -17.77 0.28
C GLN A 183 -7.81 -18.14 1.08
N PHE A 184 -6.93 -18.95 0.49
CA PHE A 184 -5.66 -19.33 1.10
C PHE A 184 -4.75 -18.11 1.38
N SER A 185 -4.71 -17.15 0.44
CA SER A 185 -3.90 -15.93 0.60
C SER A 185 -4.40 -15.05 1.74
N PHE A 186 -5.73 -14.95 1.95
CA PHE A 186 -6.27 -14.22 3.10
C PHE A 186 -5.95 -14.90 4.44
N GLU A 187 -5.97 -16.23 4.48
CA GLU A 187 -5.59 -17.00 5.67
C GLU A 187 -4.10 -16.81 6.02
N LEU A 188 -3.23 -16.74 5.02
CA LEU A 188 -1.79 -16.50 5.21
C LEU A 188 -1.47 -15.08 5.70
N ILE A 189 -2.26 -14.10 5.26
CA ILE A 189 -2.09 -12.66 5.53
C ILE A 189 -2.77 -12.27 6.87
N GLY A 190 -3.32 -13.23 7.62
CA GLY A 190 -3.93 -12.98 8.93
C GLY A 190 -5.34 -12.36 8.87
N GLY A 191 -5.98 -12.37 7.70
CA GLY A 191 -7.38 -12.04 7.55
C GLY A 191 -8.24 -13.19 8.06
N GLY A 192 -8.85 -13.03 9.24
CA GLY A 192 -9.82 -13.98 9.76
C GLY A 192 -10.90 -14.32 8.73
N LYS A 193 -11.32 -15.58 8.72
CA LYS A 193 -12.36 -16.11 7.83
C LYS A 193 -13.55 -15.13 7.77
N VAL A 194 -13.85 -14.64 6.56
CA VAL A 194 -15.14 -14.02 6.30
C VAL A 194 -16.13 -15.18 6.23
N GLU A 195 -16.72 -15.53 7.37
CA GLU A 195 -17.94 -16.31 7.40
C GLU A 195 -19.03 -15.46 6.74
N VAL A 196 -19.29 -15.74 5.46
CA VAL A 196 -20.49 -15.26 4.79
C VAL A 196 -21.62 -16.13 5.29
N SER A 197 -22.35 -15.62 6.29
CA SER A 197 -23.63 -16.19 6.70
C SER A 197 -24.64 -16.02 5.58
N GLU A 198 -25.25 -17.14 5.17
CA GLU A 198 -26.39 -17.22 4.23
C GLU A 198 -27.62 -16.46 4.72
#